data_AF-A0A952WMQ8-F1
#
_entry.id   AF-A0A952WMQ8-F1
#
_cell.length_a   1.000
_cell.length_b   1.000
_cell.length_c   1.000
_cell.angle_alpha   90.00
_cell.angle_beta   90.00
_cell.angle_gamma   90.00
#
_symmetry.space_group_name_H-M   'P 1'
#
loop_
_entity.id
_entity.type
_entity.pdbx_description
1 polymer ?
#
loop_
_entity_poly.entity_id
_entity_poly.type
_entity_poly.pdbx_seq_one_letter_code
_entity_poly.pdbx_strand_id
1 'polypeptide(L)'
;MARKQRGRGTGSLFRKTGKGPWIASYFDHSGKRREHSTRTTDRQAAERILTKLVADTALRRDLVIDPRDDRFATEGRRALTEHVAGYIAHCHHAGQAPHHVAQKETQLDAMIAGSKASRLVDLTADALELHLSALKARKLSARSVNFARQIAVAFYGWLVKTGKAESNPLRVVPKQDEARDRRRVRRPLTDDELGRLLAVARERGRDAWYLAAALAGLRKGDMMRLTWADVDFEAATLTLRHGKARRVDVIPMHPQLAEALKARLRAFPAVPTARVWSDTVGDVTRLKDFLRAGIARRVPVLDREGNPVMIGEGKKAEPKTRISVEDDEGRVIDLHALRTTLGTQLARAGVTPQIAQRLMRHSDYRTTLKHYTVLGLTDTAGAIAKLPGIRPTDSESLAATGTTDSAPVDPQLFCQQLGRETGKNSAAQRGGSTIGTIRPANEKPLHSQGFSRDSSKDSSKRATGIEPATFSLGS
;
A
#
# COMPACT_ATOMS: atom_id res chain seq x y z
N MET A 1 58.59 42.40 -28.25
CA MET A 1 57.28 41.93 -28.77
C MET A 1 56.20 42.21 -27.74
N ALA A 2 55.20 43.05 -28.05
CA ALA A 2 54.16 43.42 -27.09
C ALA A 2 53.21 42.25 -26.80
N ARG A 3 53.05 41.89 -25.52
CA ARG A 3 52.20 40.77 -25.07
C ARG A 3 50.73 41.19 -25.12
N LYS A 4 50.10 41.08 -26.31
CA LYS A 4 48.72 41.49 -26.61
C LYS A 4 47.75 41.05 -25.50
N GLN A 5 47.31 42.01 -24.69
CA GLN A 5 46.53 41.77 -23.48
C GLN A 5 45.13 41.33 -23.91
N ARG A 6 44.84 40.02 -23.79
CA ARG A 6 43.54 39.46 -24.21
C ARG A 6 42.44 39.93 -23.28
N GLY A 7 41.27 40.26 -23.85
CA GLY A 7 40.13 40.79 -23.10
C GLY A 7 39.67 39.87 -21.97
N ARG A 8 39.17 40.47 -20.88
CA ARG A 8 38.63 39.76 -19.71
C ARG A 8 37.48 38.83 -20.14
N GLY A 9 37.77 37.54 -20.30
CA GLY A 9 36.78 36.51 -20.65
C GLY A 9 37.26 35.44 -21.64
N THR A 10 38.27 35.71 -22.48
CA THR A 10 38.62 34.81 -23.61
C THR A 10 39.33 33.50 -23.24
N GLY A 11 39.66 33.29 -21.96
CA GLY A 11 40.52 32.20 -21.51
C GLY A 11 41.96 32.25 -22.07
N SER A 12 42.75 31.23 -21.75
CA SER A 12 44.15 31.09 -22.16
C SER A 12 44.55 29.63 -22.39
N LEU A 13 45.32 29.37 -23.45
CA LEU A 13 45.94 28.07 -23.71
C LEU A 13 47.39 28.05 -23.26
N PHE A 14 47.81 26.94 -22.66
CA PHE A 14 49.21 26.68 -22.30
C PHE A 14 49.53 25.18 -22.40
N ARG A 15 50.81 24.80 -22.27
CA ARG A 15 51.26 23.39 -22.28
C ARG A 15 52.13 23.16 -21.04
N LYS A 16 51.98 22.01 -20.38
CA LYS A 16 52.84 21.63 -19.22
C LYS A 16 54.18 21.04 -19.66
N THR A 17 54.28 20.52 -20.89
CA THR A 17 55.53 20.00 -21.49
C THR A 17 55.58 20.34 -22.99
N GLY A 18 56.79 20.53 -23.54
CA GLY A 18 57.01 20.97 -24.93
C GLY A 18 56.48 20.02 -26.03
N LYS A 19 56.19 18.76 -25.70
CA LYS A 19 55.53 17.78 -26.58
C LYS A 19 54.12 17.37 -26.13
N GLY A 20 53.63 17.84 -24.97
CA GLY A 20 52.32 17.47 -24.43
C GLY A 20 51.12 18.16 -25.11
N PRO A 21 49.89 17.72 -24.82
CA PRO A 21 48.66 18.35 -25.33
C PRO A 21 48.46 19.75 -24.73
N TRP A 22 47.69 20.60 -25.43
CA TRP A 22 47.31 21.91 -24.93
C TRP A 22 46.27 21.82 -23.81
N ILE A 23 46.39 22.73 -22.83
CA ILE A 23 45.47 22.87 -21.71
C ILE A 23 44.75 24.22 -21.85
N ALA A 24 43.44 24.16 -21.95
CA ALA A 24 42.55 25.32 -21.94
C ALA A 24 42.27 25.73 -20.50
N SER A 25 42.56 26.99 -20.16
CA SER A 25 42.22 27.60 -18.88
C SER A 25 41.17 28.67 -19.09
N TYR A 26 40.02 28.53 -18.43
CA TYR A 26 38.87 29.43 -18.57
C TYR A 26 38.17 29.59 -17.22
N PHE A 27 37.23 30.53 -17.14
CA PHE A 27 36.35 30.68 -15.96
C PHE A 27 35.02 30.00 -16.25
N ASP A 28 34.54 29.18 -15.31
CA ASP A 28 33.20 28.61 -15.38
C ASP A 28 32.12 29.66 -15.06
N HIS A 29 30.86 29.31 -15.28
CA HIS A 29 29.72 30.21 -15.05
C HIS A 29 29.54 30.64 -13.58
N SER A 30 30.26 30.00 -12.63
CA SER A 30 30.32 30.39 -11.21
C SER A 30 31.50 31.32 -10.89
N GLY A 31 32.27 31.73 -11.91
CA GLY A 31 33.47 32.57 -11.76
C GLY A 31 34.72 31.82 -11.31
N LYS A 32 34.68 30.48 -11.21
CA LYS A 32 35.82 29.67 -10.77
C LYS A 32 36.68 29.27 -11.97
N ARG A 33 38.01 29.41 -11.82
CA ARG A 33 38.97 29.03 -12.86
C ARG A 33 39.03 27.51 -13.00
N ARG A 34 38.91 27.00 -14.23
CA ARG A 34 39.00 25.58 -14.60
C ARG A 34 40.13 25.37 -15.61
N GLU A 35 40.77 24.20 -15.53
CA GLU A 35 41.70 23.70 -16.53
C GLU A 35 41.10 22.47 -17.21
N HIS A 36 41.13 22.44 -18.54
CA HIS A 36 40.67 21.31 -19.34
C HIS A 36 41.74 20.94 -20.37
N SER A 37 42.21 19.70 -20.34
CA SER A 37 43.12 19.20 -21.37
C SER A 37 42.35 19.05 -22.68
N THR A 38 42.76 19.79 -23.71
CA THR A 38 42.16 19.70 -25.06
C THR A 38 42.45 18.36 -25.75
N ARG A 39 43.39 17.58 -25.20
CA ARG A 39 43.91 16.31 -25.76
C ARG A 39 44.54 16.41 -27.16
N THR A 40 44.63 17.61 -27.75
CA THR A 40 45.31 17.84 -29.04
C THR A 40 46.68 18.47 -28.83
N THR A 41 47.65 18.12 -29.67
CA THR A 41 48.94 18.80 -29.80
C THR A 41 48.91 19.95 -30.80
N ASP A 42 48.00 19.89 -31.79
CA ASP A 42 47.67 21.03 -32.64
C ASP A 42 47.03 22.17 -31.83
N ARG A 43 47.52 23.38 -32.11
CA ARG A 43 47.09 24.63 -31.51
C ARG A 43 45.79 25.15 -32.11
N GLN A 44 45.53 24.97 -33.40
CA GLN A 44 44.29 25.48 -34.02
C GLN A 44 43.06 24.71 -33.52
N ALA A 45 43.16 23.37 -33.44
CA ALA A 45 42.17 22.53 -32.79
C ALA A 45 41.97 22.91 -31.31
N ALA A 46 43.06 23.18 -30.58
CA ALA A 46 42.99 23.62 -29.19
C ALA A 46 42.32 25.00 -29.02
N GLU A 47 42.57 25.95 -29.93
CA GLU A 47 41.91 27.27 -29.96
C GLU A 47 40.41 27.16 -30.27
N ARG A 48 40.00 26.26 -31.18
CA ARG A 48 38.58 25.92 -31.42
C ARG A 48 37.91 25.30 -30.18
N ILE A 49 38.59 24.38 -29.49
CA ILE A 49 38.08 23.77 -28.25
C ILE A 49 37.93 24.82 -27.13
N LEU A 50 38.92 25.71 -26.95
CA LEU A 50 38.80 26.82 -25.98
C LEU A 50 37.63 27.75 -26.33
N THR A 51 37.47 28.11 -27.61
CA THR A 51 36.38 29.00 -28.06
C THR A 51 35.01 28.37 -27.76
N LYS A 52 34.85 27.08 -28.03
CA LYS A 52 33.63 26.34 -27.67
C LYS A 52 33.40 26.38 -26.16
N LEU A 53 34.41 26.06 -25.34
CA LEU A 53 34.27 26.06 -23.87
C LEU A 53 33.87 27.43 -23.31
N VAL A 54 34.41 28.52 -23.86
CA VAL A 54 34.08 29.90 -23.45
C VAL A 54 32.67 30.30 -23.90
N ALA A 55 32.24 29.90 -25.10
CA ALA A 55 30.86 30.13 -25.56
C ALA A 55 29.86 29.31 -24.71
N ASP A 56 30.16 28.05 -24.45
CA ASP A 56 29.37 27.15 -23.60
C ASP A 56 29.25 27.69 -22.16
N THR A 57 30.26 28.37 -21.61
CA THR A 57 30.14 29.04 -20.29
C THR A 57 29.42 30.38 -20.34
N ALA A 58 29.51 31.14 -21.43
CA ALA A 58 28.72 32.36 -21.62
C ALA A 58 27.21 32.03 -21.68
N LEU A 59 26.83 31.03 -22.47
CA LEU A 59 25.44 30.54 -22.56
C LEU A 59 24.88 30.07 -21.21
N ARG A 60 25.71 29.50 -20.33
CA ARG A 60 25.33 29.13 -18.96
C ARG A 60 25.21 30.34 -18.02
N ARG A 61 26.07 31.36 -18.18
CA ARG A 61 26.00 32.61 -17.41
C ARG A 61 24.74 33.40 -17.77
N ASP A 62 24.40 33.41 -19.05
CA ASP A 62 23.26 34.13 -19.61
C ASP A 62 21.97 33.28 -19.59
N LEU A 63 21.97 32.15 -18.86
CA LEU A 63 20.85 31.24 -18.60
C LEU A 63 20.19 30.58 -19.84
N VAL A 64 20.87 30.59 -20.99
CA VAL A 64 20.45 29.89 -22.22
C VAL A 64 20.64 28.37 -22.10
N ILE A 65 21.59 27.94 -21.25
CA ILE A 65 21.76 26.54 -20.81
C ILE A 65 21.47 26.53 -19.31
N ASP A 66 20.47 25.76 -18.84
CA ASP A 66 20.15 25.68 -17.40
C ASP A 66 21.30 24.95 -16.67
N PRO A 67 21.95 25.58 -15.66
CA PRO A 67 22.98 24.92 -14.86
C PRO A 67 22.50 23.64 -14.13
N ARG A 68 21.18 23.41 -14.04
CA ARG A 68 20.59 22.15 -13.57
C ARG A 68 20.93 20.97 -14.47
N ASP A 69 21.05 21.17 -15.79
CA ASP A 69 21.31 20.07 -16.74
C ASP A 69 22.71 19.48 -16.54
N ASP A 70 23.71 20.35 -16.31
CA ASP A 70 25.07 19.92 -15.92
C ASP A 70 25.06 19.15 -14.59
N ARG A 71 24.21 19.58 -13.63
CA ARG A 71 24.04 18.86 -12.36
C ARG A 71 23.37 17.50 -12.58
N PHE A 72 22.32 17.40 -13.39
CA PHE A 72 21.69 16.12 -13.73
C PHE A 72 22.65 15.20 -14.48
N ALA A 73 23.45 15.72 -15.42
CA ALA A 73 24.50 14.96 -16.10
C ALA A 73 25.61 14.50 -15.14
N THR A 74 25.94 15.28 -14.11
CA THR A 74 26.95 14.95 -13.09
C THR A 74 26.42 13.88 -12.12
N GLU A 75 25.27 14.13 -11.49
CA GLU A 75 24.61 13.20 -10.57
C GLU A 75 24.21 11.90 -11.28
N GLY A 76 23.80 12.00 -12.55
CA GLY A 76 23.49 10.89 -13.44
C GLY A 76 24.66 9.93 -13.66
N ARG A 77 25.90 10.44 -13.72
CA ARG A 77 27.12 9.64 -13.92
C ARG A 77 27.66 8.99 -12.64
N ARG A 78 27.20 9.43 -11.45
CA ARG A 78 27.61 8.85 -10.16
C ARG A 78 27.04 7.46 -9.97
N ALA A 79 27.69 6.68 -9.10
CA ALA A 79 27.27 5.31 -8.80
C ALA A 79 25.88 5.30 -8.16
N LEU A 80 25.04 4.34 -8.59
CA LEU A 80 23.67 4.21 -8.08
C LEU A 80 23.63 3.86 -6.59
N THR A 81 24.66 3.17 -6.09
CA THR A 81 24.86 2.84 -4.67
C THR A 81 25.02 4.08 -3.78
N GLU A 82 25.74 5.12 -4.22
CA GLU A 82 25.87 6.39 -3.48
C GLU A 82 24.50 7.07 -3.30
N HIS A 83 23.68 7.05 -4.35
CA HIS A 83 22.33 7.61 -4.33
C HIS A 83 21.41 6.83 -3.39
N VAL A 84 21.48 5.48 -3.41
CA VAL A 84 20.73 4.61 -2.48
C VAL A 84 21.14 4.88 -1.03
N ALA A 85 22.43 4.92 -0.72
CA ALA A 85 22.92 5.23 0.63
C ALA A 85 22.39 6.59 1.13
N GLY A 86 22.41 7.63 0.27
CA GLY A 86 21.84 8.94 0.58
C GLY A 86 20.32 8.90 0.83
N TYR A 87 19.56 8.05 0.12
CA TYR A 87 18.13 7.87 0.34
C TYR A 87 17.81 7.08 1.62
N ILE A 88 18.63 6.09 1.97
CA ILE A 88 18.53 5.33 3.22
C ILE A 88 18.82 6.25 4.41
N ALA A 89 19.89 7.06 4.35
CA ALA A 89 20.17 8.09 5.35
C ALA A 89 19.00 9.10 5.49
N HIS A 90 18.40 9.53 4.38
CA HIS A 90 17.18 10.35 4.41
C HIS A 90 15.99 9.64 5.07
N CYS A 91 15.79 8.33 4.82
CA CYS A 91 14.72 7.56 5.45
C CYS A 91 14.91 7.42 6.97
N HIS A 92 16.15 7.26 7.45
CA HIS A 92 16.47 7.30 8.88
C HIS A 92 16.21 8.70 9.48
N HIS A 93 16.71 9.76 8.85
CA HIS A 93 16.48 11.14 9.29
C HIS A 93 14.98 11.51 9.34
N ALA A 94 14.18 11.00 8.39
CA ALA A 94 12.72 11.16 8.37
C ALA A 94 11.96 10.33 9.42
N GLY A 95 12.66 9.66 10.36
CA GLY A 95 12.04 8.92 11.47
C GLY A 95 11.23 7.69 11.04
N GLN A 96 11.59 7.05 9.91
CA GLN A 96 10.90 5.85 9.45
C GLN A 96 11.30 4.62 10.29
N ALA A 97 10.37 3.68 10.48
CA ALA A 97 10.60 2.51 11.31
C ALA A 97 11.78 1.65 10.78
N PRO A 98 12.74 1.22 11.63
CA PRO A 98 13.97 0.57 11.18
C PRO A 98 13.77 -0.62 10.23
N HIS A 99 12.84 -1.53 10.54
CA HIS A 99 12.53 -2.68 9.69
C HIS A 99 12.04 -2.30 8.28
N HIS A 100 11.38 -1.14 8.13
CA HIS A 100 10.91 -0.65 6.84
C HIS A 100 12.06 0.01 6.05
N VAL A 101 13.03 0.62 6.74
CA VAL A 101 14.25 1.14 6.09
C VAL A 101 15.12 -0.01 5.58
N ALA A 102 15.41 -1.00 6.43
CA ALA A 102 16.14 -2.22 6.02
C ALA A 102 15.43 -2.97 4.87
N GLN A 103 14.09 -3.00 4.88
CA GLN A 103 13.33 -3.57 3.76
C GLN A 103 13.47 -2.75 2.47
N LYS A 104 13.55 -1.42 2.54
CA LYS A 104 13.81 -0.57 1.36
C LYS A 104 15.20 -0.79 0.80
N GLU A 105 16.21 -0.83 1.66
CA GLU A 105 17.61 -1.11 1.32
C GLU A 105 17.73 -2.44 0.56
N THR A 106 17.23 -3.54 1.16
CA THR A 106 17.18 -4.87 0.53
C THR A 106 16.53 -4.86 -0.86
N GLN A 107 15.46 -4.07 -1.07
CA GLN A 107 14.77 -3.99 -2.37
C GLN A 107 15.51 -3.10 -3.37
N LEU A 108 16.22 -2.05 -2.93
CA LEU A 108 17.03 -1.19 -3.79
C LEU A 108 18.32 -1.89 -4.23
N ASP A 109 18.96 -2.67 -3.36
CA ASP A 109 20.12 -3.48 -3.71
C ASP A 109 19.74 -4.60 -4.70
N ALA A 110 18.60 -5.26 -4.46
CA ALA A 110 18.04 -6.24 -5.40
C ALA A 110 17.66 -5.58 -6.75
N MET A 111 17.20 -4.33 -6.74
CA MET A 111 16.94 -3.54 -7.94
C MET A 111 18.23 -3.23 -8.70
N ILE A 112 19.29 -2.76 -8.03
CA ILE A 112 20.61 -2.53 -8.66
C ILE A 112 21.11 -3.81 -9.33
N ALA A 113 21.14 -4.93 -8.59
CA ALA A 113 21.60 -6.20 -9.12
C ALA A 113 20.75 -6.74 -10.28
N GLY A 114 19.42 -6.63 -10.20
CA GLY A 114 18.50 -7.17 -11.22
C GLY A 114 18.31 -6.27 -12.45
N SER A 115 18.51 -4.96 -12.31
CA SER A 115 18.44 -4.00 -13.43
C SER A 115 19.76 -3.88 -14.18
N LYS A 116 20.87 -4.29 -13.55
CA LYS A 116 22.26 -4.07 -14.02
C LYS A 116 22.65 -2.60 -14.16
N ALA A 117 21.85 -1.68 -13.60
CA ALA A 117 22.14 -0.25 -13.60
C ALA A 117 23.29 0.06 -12.63
N SER A 118 24.41 0.56 -13.16
CA SER A 118 25.59 0.92 -12.36
C SER A 118 25.56 2.39 -11.91
N ARG A 119 24.97 3.24 -12.75
CA ARG A 119 24.85 4.69 -12.59
C ARG A 119 23.39 5.10 -12.59
N LEU A 120 23.10 6.33 -12.17
CA LEU A 120 21.74 6.85 -12.18
C LEU A 120 21.16 7.00 -13.60
N VAL A 121 21.97 7.32 -14.62
CA VAL A 121 21.53 7.32 -16.03
C VAL A 121 21.14 5.94 -16.55
N ASP A 122 21.70 4.86 -16.00
CA ASP A 122 21.41 3.49 -16.42
C ASP A 122 20.04 3.02 -15.89
N LEU A 123 19.50 3.67 -14.85
CA LEU A 123 18.23 3.31 -14.22
C LEU A 123 17.03 3.87 -15.00
N THR A 124 16.81 3.31 -16.18
CA THR A 124 15.68 3.61 -17.07
C THR A 124 14.42 2.81 -16.68
N ALA A 125 13.29 3.08 -17.36
CA ALA A 125 12.10 2.25 -17.24
C ALA A 125 12.38 0.79 -17.61
N ASP A 126 13.05 0.55 -18.73
CA ASP A 126 13.42 -0.78 -19.24
C ASP A 126 14.34 -1.53 -18.26
N ALA A 127 15.29 -0.83 -17.63
CA ALA A 127 16.16 -1.41 -16.61
C ALA A 127 15.37 -1.86 -15.37
N LEU A 128 14.34 -1.11 -14.97
CA LEU A 128 13.41 -1.54 -13.92
C LEU A 128 12.54 -2.72 -14.40
N GLU A 129 12.04 -2.72 -15.64
CA GLU A 129 11.24 -3.83 -16.18
C GLU A 129 12.05 -5.14 -16.28
N LEU A 130 13.34 -5.08 -16.59
CA LEU A 130 14.26 -6.22 -16.52
C LEU A 130 14.31 -6.82 -15.11
N HIS A 131 14.48 -5.97 -14.09
CA HIS A 131 14.47 -6.39 -12.68
C HIS A 131 13.11 -7.01 -12.28
N LEU A 132 12.00 -6.35 -12.58
CA LEU A 132 10.65 -6.84 -12.23
C LEU A 132 10.31 -8.15 -12.97
N SER A 133 10.79 -8.32 -14.20
CA SER A 133 10.67 -9.56 -14.97
C SER A 133 11.47 -10.70 -14.33
N ALA A 134 12.68 -10.43 -13.84
CA ALA A 134 13.47 -11.40 -13.08
C ALA A 134 12.77 -11.82 -11.77
N LEU A 135 12.11 -10.90 -11.06
CA LEU A 135 11.28 -11.24 -9.90
C LEU A 135 10.09 -12.12 -10.28
N LYS A 136 9.45 -11.86 -11.42
CA LYS A 136 8.35 -12.68 -11.95
C LYS A 136 8.80 -14.08 -12.36
N ALA A 137 9.98 -14.20 -13.00
CA ALA A 137 10.60 -15.49 -13.34
C ALA A 137 10.90 -16.34 -12.09
N ARG A 138 11.29 -15.70 -10.98
CA ARG A 138 11.42 -16.32 -9.65
C ARG A 138 10.07 -16.65 -8.97
N LYS A 139 8.96 -16.54 -9.69
CA LYS A 139 7.58 -16.79 -9.23
C LYS A 139 7.16 -15.96 -8.00
N LEU A 140 7.69 -14.74 -7.80
CA LEU A 140 7.18 -13.85 -6.75
C LEU A 140 5.73 -13.43 -7.03
N SER A 141 5.01 -12.98 -5.99
CA SER A 141 3.63 -12.48 -6.14
C SER A 141 3.58 -11.10 -6.81
N ALA A 142 2.51 -10.81 -7.55
CA ALA A 142 2.26 -9.50 -8.16
C ALA A 142 2.36 -8.36 -7.13
N ARG A 143 1.90 -8.59 -5.89
CA ARG A 143 2.03 -7.66 -4.77
C ARG A 143 3.49 -7.42 -4.37
N SER A 144 4.32 -8.46 -4.35
CA SER A 144 5.77 -8.35 -4.08
C SER A 144 6.48 -7.56 -5.16
N VAL A 145 6.16 -7.83 -6.43
CA VAL A 145 6.70 -7.10 -7.59
C VAL A 145 6.25 -5.63 -7.57
N ASN A 146 4.97 -5.36 -7.28
CA ASN A 146 4.44 -4.01 -7.10
C ASN A 146 5.10 -3.25 -5.94
N PHE A 147 5.48 -3.93 -4.87
CA PHE A 147 6.17 -3.33 -3.73
C PHE A 147 7.62 -2.95 -4.07
N ALA A 148 8.36 -3.82 -4.77
CA ALA A 148 9.68 -3.49 -5.31
C ALA A 148 9.62 -2.26 -6.24
N ARG A 149 8.68 -2.28 -7.21
CA ARG A 149 8.39 -1.15 -8.10
C ARG A 149 8.03 0.13 -7.31
N GLN A 150 7.23 0.02 -6.25
CA GLN A 150 6.84 1.17 -5.42
C GLN A 150 8.04 1.80 -4.72
N ILE A 151 8.98 0.99 -4.21
CA ILE A 151 10.21 1.47 -3.58
C ILE A 151 11.11 2.17 -4.62
N ALA A 152 11.32 1.55 -5.79
CA ALA A 152 12.09 2.12 -6.89
C ALA A 152 11.54 3.50 -7.33
N VAL A 153 10.22 3.59 -7.57
CA VAL A 153 9.56 4.85 -7.95
C VAL A 153 9.64 5.90 -6.85
N ALA A 154 9.55 5.51 -5.56
CA ALA A 154 9.67 6.44 -4.44
C ALA A 154 11.10 6.97 -4.27
N PHE A 155 12.11 6.11 -4.43
CA PHE A 155 13.53 6.46 -4.44
C PHE A 155 13.85 7.46 -5.56
N TYR A 156 13.46 7.18 -6.79
CA TYR A 156 13.68 8.12 -7.91
C TYR A 156 12.89 9.43 -7.71
N GLY A 157 11.70 9.36 -7.10
CA GLY A 157 10.95 10.55 -6.70
C GLY A 157 11.68 11.43 -5.67
N TRP A 158 12.52 10.85 -4.80
CA TRP A 158 13.40 11.60 -3.90
C TRP A 158 14.60 12.21 -4.62
N LEU A 159 15.15 11.55 -5.65
CA LEU A 159 16.20 12.12 -6.50
C LEU A 159 15.72 13.40 -7.21
N VAL A 160 14.51 13.37 -7.76
CA VAL A 160 13.87 14.56 -8.36
C VAL A 160 13.70 15.67 -7.32
N LYS A 161 13.10 15.36 -6.16
CA LYS A 161 12.89 16.33 -5.07
C LYS A 161 14.19 16.94 -4.51
N THR A 162 15.32 16.25 -4.62
CA THR A 162 16.63 16.75 -4.17
C THR A 162 17.47 17.36 -5.29
N GLY A 163 16.90 17.55 -6.47
CA GLY A 163 17.55 18.17 -7.63
C GLY A 163 18.69 17.34 -8.22
N LYS A 164 18.61 16.00 -8.12
CA LYS A 164 19.59 15.06 -8.72
C LYS A 164 19.13 14.49 -10.07
N ALA A 165 17.85 14.61 -10.37
CA ALA A 165 17.25 14.26 -11.66
C ALA A 165 16.12 15.24 -11.98
N GLU A 166 15.84 15.45 -13.27
CA GLU A 166 14.79 16.35 -13.75
C GLU A 166 13.38 15.76 -13.51
N SER A 167 13.19 14.50 -13.92
CA SER A 167 11.91 13.80 -13.88
C SER A 167 12.09 12.35 -13.41
N ASN A 168 10.99 11.61 -13.21
CA ASN A 168 11.02 10.22 -12.72
C ASN A 168 10.55 9.27 -13.82
N PRO A 169 11.47 8.63 -14.59
CA PRO A 169 11.11 7.76 -15.70
C PRO A 169 10.43 6.48 -15.23
N LEU A 170 10.72 6.01 -14.00
CA LEU A 170 10.18 4.76 -13.45
C LEU A 170 8.66 4.79 -13.21
N ARG A 171 8.02 5.97 -13.29
CA ARG A 171 6.56 6.12 -13.16
C ARG A 171 5.80 5.43 -14.29
N VAL A 172 6.36 5.31 -15.49
CA VAL A 172 5.68 4.78 -16.70
C VAL A 172 5.44 3.28 -16.62
N VAL A 173 6.36 2.53 -15.99
CA VAL A 173 6.27 1.09 -15.79
C VAL A 173 4.93 0.76 -15.10
N PRO A 174 4.06 -0.11 -15.65
CA PRO A 174 2.75 -0.36 -15.06
C PRO A 174 2.84 -1.15 -13.73
N LYS A 175 1.75 -1.16 -12.96
CA LYS A 175 1.59 -2.11 -11.85
C LYS A 175 1.06 -3.44 -12.39
N GLN A 176 1.46 -4.54 -11.78
CA GLN A 176 0.87 -5.86 -12.01
C GLN A 176 -0.51 -5.95 -11.33
N ASP A 177 -1.42 -6.72 -11.94
CA ASP A 177 -2.77 -6.93 -11.43
C ASP A 177 -2.78 -7.90 -10.22
N GLU A 178 -2.90 -7.34 -9.01
CA GLU A 178 -3.01 -8.11 -7.76
C GLU A 178 -4.35 -8.85 -7.60
N ALA A 179 -5.38 -8.51 -8.38
CA ALA A 179 -6.67 -9.21 -8.35
C ALA A 179 -6.63 -10.51 -9.18
N ARG A 180 -5.82 -10.56 -10.25
CA ARG A 180 -5.53 -11.80 -11.00
C ARG A 180 -4.60 -12.75 -10.24
N ASP A 181 -3.66 -12.23 -9.45
CA ASP A 181 -2.69 -13.04 -8.67
C ASP A 181 -3.08 -13.22 -7.18
N ARG A 182 -4.34 -13.59 -6.91
CA ARG A 182 -4.88 -13.77 -5.54
C ARG A 182 -4.48 -15.11 -4.91
N ARG A 183 -3.18 -15.30 -4.66
CA ARG A 183 -2.61 -16.54 -4.08
C ARG A 183 -2.99 -16.87 -2.62
N ARG A 184 -3.63 -15.95 -1.90
CA ARG A 184 -4.02 -16.14 -0.48
C ARG A 184 -5.37 -15.48 -0.22
N VAL A 185 -6.43 -16.26 -0.36
CA VAL A 185 -7.78 -15.89 0.09
C VAL A 185 -7.89 -16.28 1.56
N ARG A 186 -8.26 -15.34 2.45
CA ARG A 186 -8.55 -15.67 3.85
C ARG A 186 -10.04 -15.91 4.00
N ARG A 187 -10.40 -16.93 4.78
CA ARG A 187 -11.78 -17.13 5.25
C ARG A 187 -11.92 -16.84 6.74
N PRO A 188 -13.13 -16.51 7.25
CA PRO A 188 -13.42 -16.60 8.67
C PRO A 188 -13.36 -18.07 9.15
N LEU A 189 -13.16 -18.25 10.45
CA LEU A 189 -13.44 -19.51 11.14
C LEU A 189 -14.96 -19.68 11.25
N THR A 190 -15.44 -20.92 11.26
CA THR A 190 -16.78 -21.25 11.73
C THR A 190 -16.86 -21.14 13.25
N ASP A 191 -18.07 -21.02 13.80
CA ASP A 191 -18.25 -20.91 15.25
C ASP A 191 -17.83 -22.21 15.98
N ASP A 192 -18.00 -23.36 15.33
CA ASP A 192 -17.53 -24.68 15.76
C ASP A 192 -15.98 -24.80 15.77
N GLU A 193 -15.31 -24.36 14.70
CA GLU A 193 -13.84 -24.27 14.67
C GLU A 193 -13.31 -23.30 15.75
N LEU A 194 -13.96 -22.16 15.93
CA LEU A 194 -13.59 -21.19 16.96
C LEU A 194 -13.78 -21.78 18.36
N GLY A 195 -14.87 -22.53 18.59
CA GLY A 195 -15.12 -23.27 19.83
C GLY A 195 -14.01 -24.28 20.14
N ARG A 196 -13.65 -25.16 19.19
CA ARG A 196 -12.53 -26.10 19.35
C ARG A 196 -11.20 -25.40 19.60
N LEU A 197 -10.92 -24.31 18.91
CA LEU A 197 -9.70 -23.53 19.12
C LEU A 197 -9.64 -22.95 20.54
N LEU A 198 -10.75 -22.42 21.04
CA LEU A 198 -10.83 -21.84 22.37
C LEU A 198 -10.71 -22.90 23.48
N ALA A 199 -11.23 -24.11 23.28
CA ALA A 199 -11.02 -25.24 24.18
C ALA A 199 -9.53 -25.61 24.30
N VAL A 200 -8.87 -25.89 23.16
CA VAL A 200 -7.43 -26.18 23.07
C VAL A 200 -6.58 -25.03 23.65
N ALA A 201 -7.01 -23.77 23.44
CA ALA A 201 -6.32 -22.61 23.98
C ALA A 201 -6.46 -22.50 25.51
N ARG A 202 -7.63 -22.83 26.07
CA ARG A 202 -7.92 -22.75 27.51
C ARG A 202 -7.09 -23.74 28.31
N GLU A 203 -7.03 -25.00 27.86
CA GLU A 203 -6.14 -26.04 28.42
C GLU A 203 -4.66 -25.63 28.48
N ARG A 204 -4.27 -24.62 27.69
CA ARG A 204 -2.89 -24.19 27.50
C ARG A 204 -2.66 -22.73 27.90
N GLY A 205 -3.59 -22.09 28.62
CA GLY A 205 -3.48 -20.73 29.13
C GLY A 205 -3.41 -19.63 28.05
N ARG A 206 -3.93 -19.91 26.85
CA ARG A 206 -3.89 -19.03 25.65
C ARG A 206 -5.26 -18.49 25.23
N ASP A 207 -6.36 -18.88 25.85
CA ASP A 207 -7.72 -18.49 25.44
C ASP A 207 -7.89 -16.96 25.40
N ALA A 208 -7.43 -16.23 26.42
CA ALA A 208 -7.46 -14.76 26.44
C ALA A 208 -6.77 -14.11 25.21
N TRP A 209 -5.70 -14.72 24.67
CA TRP A 209 -5.02 -14.22 23.47
C TRP A 209 -5.86 -14.43 22.21
N TYR A 210 -6.47 -15.61 22.06
CA TYR A 210 -7.34 -15.89 20.91
C TYR A 210 -8.64 -15.09 20.98
N LEU A 211 -9.24 -14.92 22.16
CA LEU A 211 -10.40 -14.06 22.39
C LEU A 211 -10.09 -12.59 22.08
N ALA A 212 -8.90 -12.08 22.42
CA ALA A 212 -8.49 -10.73 22.07
C ALA A 212 -8.39 -10.52 20.56
N ALA A 213 -7.93 -11.53 19.82
CA ALA A 213 -7.88 -11.49 18.35
C ALA A 213 -9.27 -11.70 17.69
N ALA A 214 -10.14 -12.53 18.27
CA ALA A 214 -11.43 -12.94 17.70
C ALA A 214 -12.62 -12.06 18.10
N LEU A 215 -12.63 -11.47 19.30
CA LEU A 215 -13.77 -10.69 19.82
C LEU A 215 -13.47 -9.19 19.93
N ALA A 216 -12.22 -8.81 20.25
CA ALA A 216 -11.76 -7.42 20.21
C ALA A 216 -11.01 -7.06 18.90
N GLY A 217 -10.81 -8.05 18.01
CA GLY A 217 -10.19 -7.84 16.71
C GLY A 217 -8.75 -7.33 16.79
N LEU A 218 -8.03 -7.55 17.90
CA LEU A 218 -6.70 -7.00 18.10
C LEU A 218 -5.69 -7.57 17.09
N ARG A 219 -4.84 -6.70 16.54
CA ARG A 219 -3.73 -7.14 15.67
C ARG A 219 -2.60 -7.69 16.54
N LYS A 220 -1.75 -8.60 16.03
CA LYS A 220 -0.60 -9.16 16.77
C LYS A 220 0.23 -8.07 17.49
N GLY A 221 0.59 -7.02 16.77
CA GLY A 221 1.35 -5.90 17.33
C GLY A 221 0.56 -5.03 18.31
N ASP A 222 -0.77 -5.02 18.29
CA ASP A 222 -1.58 -4.35 19.30
C ASP A 222 -1.60 -5.19 20.60
N MET A 223 -1.81 -6.50 20.49
CA MET A 223 -1.75 -7.44 21.64
C MET A 223 -0.37 -7.42 22.33
N MET A 224 0.72 -7.44 21.56
CA MET A 224 2.10 -7.33 22.09
C MET A 224 2.42 -5.99 22.77
N ARG A 225 1.54 -4.98 22.68
CA ARG A 225 1.72 -3.66 23.30
C ARG A 225 0.70 -3.35 24.38
N LEU A 226 -0.39 -4.09 24.49
CA LEU A 226 -1.41 -3.90 25.52
C LEU A 226 -0.80 -4.10 26.91
N THR A 227 -0.95 -3.12 27.80
CA THR A 227 -0.62 -3.23 29.23
C THR A 227 -1.87 -3.45 30.07
N TRP A 228 -1.72 -3.81 31.35
CA TRP A 228 -2.87 -3.93 32.24
C TRP A 228 -3.55 -2.58 32.53
N ALA A 229 -2.81 -1.47 32.50
CA ALA A 229 -3.33 -0.10 32.57
C ALA A 229 -4.15 0.32 31.32
N ASP A 230 -4.11 -0.47 30.25
CA ASP A 230 -4.95 -0.29 29.06
C ASP A 230 -6.25 -1.11 29.13
N VAL A 231 -6.47 -1.91 30.18
CA VAL A 231 -7.66 -2.75 30.38
C VAL A 231 -8.52 -2.16 31.49
N ASP A 232 -9.71 -1.68 31.13
CA ASP A 232 -10.71 -1.19 32.09
C ASP A 232 -11.82 -2.25 32.24
N PHE A 233 -11.88 -2.86 33.42
CA PHE A 233 -12.87 -3.88 33.75
C PHE A 233 -14.22 -3.31 34.23
N GLU A 234 -14.26 -2.05 34.66
CA GLU A 234 -15.49 -1.39 35.15
C GLU A 234 -16.26 -0.79 33.98
N ALA A 235 -15.58 -0.01 33.13
CA ALA A 235 -16.15 0.50 31.88
C ALA A 235 -16.26 -0.58 30.78
N ALA A 236 -15.69 -1.77 31.02
CA ALA A 236 -15.56 -2.86 30.04
C ALA A 236 -14.95 -2.38 28.71
N THR A 237 -13.78 -1.72 28.76
CA THR A 237 -13.09 -1.21 27.57
C THR A 237 -11.61 -1.60 27.48
N LEU A 238 -11.05 -1.50 26.27
CA LEU A 238 -9.63 -1.63 25.99
C LEU A 238 -9.11 -0.34 25.32
N THR A 239 -8.10 0.28 25.92
CA THR A 239 -7.46 1.51 25.42
C THR A 239 -6.21 1.18 24.62
N LEU A 240 -6.25 1.37 23.31
CA LEU A 240 -5.20 0.92 22.39
C LEU A 240 -4.34 2.10 21.98
N ARG A 241 -3.23 2.27 22.71
CA ARG A 241 -2.26 3.36 22.51
C ARG A 241 -1.26 3.02 21.40
N HIS A 242 -0.66 4.06 20.81
CA HIS A 242 0.43 3.96 19.82
C HIS A 242 0.14 3.03 18.62
N GLY A 243 -1.12 2.94 18.18
CA GLY A 243 -1.50 2.20 16.98
C GLY A 243 -0.80 2.71 15.71
N LYS A 244 -0.88 1.97 14.59
CA LYS A 244 -0.26 2.36 13.30
C LYS A 244 -0.69 3.75 12.81
N ALA A 245 -1.87 4.22 13.22
CA ALA A 245 -2.41 5.54 12.89
C ALA A 245 -1.95 6.68 13.84
N ARG A 246 -1.10 6.39 14.85
CA ARG A 246 -0.75 7.30 15.96
C ARG A 246 -1.95 7.84 16.79
N ARG A 247 -3.16 7.33 16.53
CA ARG A 247 -4.39 7.58 17.32
C ARG A 247 -4.44 6.67 18.55
N VAL A 248 -5.06 7.15 19.63
CA VAL A 248 -5.52 6.33 20.75
C VAL A 248 -6.94 5.86 20.42
N ASP A 249 -7.17 4.55 20.43
CA ASP A 249 -8.48 3.96 20.17
C ASP A 249 -9.03 3.28 21.43
N VAL A 250 -10.19 3.70 21.91
CA VAL A 250 -10.94 2.96 22.95
C VAL A 250 -11.98 2.09 22.27
N ILE A 251 -12.02 0.80 22.60
CA ILE A 251 -13.01 -0.16 22.10
C ILE A 251 -13.73 -0.87 23.27
N PRO A 252 -15.02 -1.23 23.12
CA PRO A 252 -15.71 -2.05 24.10
C PRO A 252 -15.12 -3.47 24.12
N MET A 253 -15.14 -4.09 25.30
CA MET A 253 -14.65 -5.43 25.56
C MET A 253 -15.82 -6.41 25.68
N HIS A 254 -15.79 -7.50 24.91
CA HIS A 254 -16.80 -8.56 25.02
C HIS A 254 -16.71 -9.27 26.39
N PRO A 255 -17.83 -9.63 27.06
CA PRO A 255 -17.80 -10.24 28.39
C PRO A 255 -16.89 -11.47 28.52
N GLN A 256 -16.91 -12.38 27.52
CA GLN A 256 -16.01 -13.56 27.52
C GLN A 256 -14.51 -13.18 27.51
N LEU A 257 -14.14 -12.06 26.87
CA LEU A 257 -12.76 -11.56 26.90
C LEU A 257 -12.44 -10.93 28.26
N ALA A 258 -13.38 -10.18 28.85
CA ALA A 258 -13.22 -9.63 30.19
C ALA A 258 -12.95 -10.74 31.22
N GLU A 259 -13.75 -11.81 31.22
CA GLU A 259 -13.56 -12.93 32.15
C GLU A 259 -12.26 -13.70 31.90
N ALA A 260 -11.88 -13.93 30.64
CA ALA A 260 -10.58 -14.56 30.33
C ALA A 260 -9.37 -13.70 30.76
N LEU A 261 -9.49 -12.36 30.67
CA LEU A 261 -8.47 -11.43 31.17
C LEU A 261 -8.44 -11.37 32.70
N LYS A 262 -9.58 -11.37 33.39
CA LYS A 262 -9.66 -11.48 34.86
C LYS A 262 -9.05 -12.79 35.36
N ALA A 263 -9.40 -13.92 34.75
CA ALA A 263 -8.84 -15.22 35.09
C ALA A 263 -7.32 -15.25 34.88
N ARG A 264 -6.82 -14.66 33.79
CA ARG A 264 -5.40 -14.49 33.52
C ARG A 264 -4.69 -13.61 34.56
N LEU A 265 -5.28 -12.50 34.97
CA LEU A 265 -4.70 -11.60 35.98
C LEU A 265 -4.67 -12.24 37.37
N ARG A 266 -5.66 -13.07 37.71
CA ARG A 266 -5.67 -13.88 38.94
C ARG A 266 -4.57 -14.96 38.93
N ALA A 267 -4.39 -15.64 37.79
CA ALA A 267 -3.35 -16.67 37.65
C ALA A 267 -1.92 -16.08 37.56
N PHE A 268 -1.77 -14.87 37.02
CA PHE A 268 -0.51 -14.16 36.87
C PHE A 268 -0.66 -12.70 37.32
N PRO A 269 -0.63 -12.43 38.64
CA PRO A 269 -0.71 -11.08 39.18
C PRO A 269 0.38 -10.17 38.59
N ALA A 270 -0.01 -8.97 38.17
CA ALA A 270 0.87 -8.07 37.43
C ALA A 270 0.55 -6.60 37.72
N VAL A 271 1.58 -5.75 37.69
CA VAL A 271 1.44 -4.30 37.84
C VAL A 271 0.79 -3.67 36.60
N PRO A 272 0.10 -2.52 36.71
CA PRO A 272 -0.59 -1.88 35.58
C PRO A 272 0.31 -1.58 34.36
N THR A 273 1.60 -1.29 34.58
CA THR A 273 2.57 -1.01 33.51
C THR A 273 3.06 -2.26 32.78
N ALA A 274 2.84 -3.47 33.32
CA ALA A 274 3.24 -4.71 32.69
C ALA A 274 2.36 -5.04 31.47
N ARG A 275 2.92 -5.75 30.49
CA ARG A 275 2.17 -6.27 29.34
C ARG A 275 1.17 -7.33 29.80
N VAL A 276 -0.02 -7.33 29.20
CA VAL A 276 -1.03 -8.39 29.40
C VAL A 276 -0.48 -9.78 29.01
N TRP A 277 0.40 -9.79 28.01
CA TRP A 277 1.15 -10.97 27.59
C TRP A 277 2.63 -10.63 27.47
N SER A 278 3.47 -11.31 28.24
CA SER A 278 4.93 -11.19 28.22
C SER A 278 5.56 -11.79 26.97
N ASP A 279 4.94 -12.83 26.40
CA ASP A 279 5.31 -13.43 25.12
C ASP A 279 4.09 -13.51 24.18
N THR A 280 4.36 -13.53 22.87
CA THR A 280 3.35 -13.70 21.82
C THR A 280 3.09 -15.18 21.57
N VAL A 281 1.86 -15.54 21.22
CA VAL A 281 1.62 -16.84 20.56
C VAL A 281 2.34 -16.83 19.21
N GLY A 282 3.49 -17.51 19.15
CA GLY A 282 4.32 -17.63 17.95
C GLY A 282 3.63 -18.45 16.85
N ASP A 283 4.08 -18.29 15.60
CA ASP A 283 3.46 -18.97 14.45
C ASP A 283 3.50 -20.50 14.57
N VAL A 284 4.57 -21.08 15.12
CA VAL A 284 4.67 -22.52 15.41
C VAL A 284 3.67 -22.96 16.47
N THR A 285 3.53 -22.21 17.56
CA THR A 285 2.55 -22.51 18.63
C THR A 285 1.12 -22.44 18.11
N ARG A 286 0.79 -21.40 17.34
CA ARG A 286 -0.53 -21.28 16.68
C ARG A 286 -0.81 -22.43 15.72
N LEU A 287 0.17 -22.83 14.90
CA LEU A 287 0.00 -23.97 13.98
C LEU A 287 -0.24 -25.29 14.74
N LYS A 288 0.44 -25.50 15.88
CA LYS A 288 0.18 -26.66 16.76
C LYS A 288 -1.20 -26.59 17.42
N ASP A 289 -1.72 -25.41 17.76
CA ASP A 289 -3.06 -25.25 18.31
C ASP A 289 -4.14 -25.48 17.24
N PHE A 290 -3.97 -24.93 16.04
CA PHE A 290 -4.87 -25.18 14.91
C PHE A 290 -4.91 -26.66 14.52
N LEU A 291 -3.77 -27.36 14.58
CA LEU A 291 -3.70 -28.80 14.34
C LEU A 291 -4.49 -29.61 15.39
N ARG A 292 -4.38 -29.24 16.68
CA ARG A 292 -5.16 -29.89 17.77
C ARG A 292 -6.66 -29.58 17.70
N ALA A 293 -7.02 -28.39 17.23
CA ALA A 293 -8.41 -27.98 17.05
C ALA A 293 -9.07 -28.56 15.76
N GLY A 294 -8.35 -29.37 14.98
CA GLY A 294 -8.83 -29.91 13.70
C GLY A 294 -8.98 -28.88 12.58
N ILE A 295 -8.44 -27.67 12.75
CA ILE A 295 -8.51 -26.55 11.80
C ILE A 295 -7.38 -26.65 10.76
N ALA A 296 -6.24 -27.23 11.16
CA ALA A 296 -5.08 -27.45 10.31
C ALA A 296 -4.79 -28.93 10.17
N ARG A 297 -4.28 -29.34 9.02
CA ARG A 297 -3.95 -30.75 8.71
C ARG A 297 -2.46 -30.92 8.44
N ARG A 298 -1.91 -32.10 8.74
CA ARG A 298 -0.57 -32.48 8.27
C ARG A 298 -0.68 -32.91 6.81
N VAL A 299 0.19 -32.36 5.96
CA VAL A 299 0.29 -32.66 4.53
C VAL A 299 1.74 -33.01 4.21
N PRO A 300 2.04 -34.05 3.43
CA PRO A 300 3.41 -34.33 3.00
C PRO A 300 3.99 -33.13 2.22
N VAL A 301 5.27 -32.88 2.41
CA VAL A 301 6.07 -31.97 1.59
C VAL A 301 6.49 -32.74 0.36
N LEU A 302 6.12 -32.24 -0.81
CA LEU A 302 6.45 -32.87 -2.09
C LEU A 302 7.73 -32.25 -2.67
N ASP A 303 8.47 -33.03 -3.46
CA ASP A 303 9.60 -32.57 -4.28
C ASP A 303 9.11 -31.82 -5.55
N ARG A 304 9.94 -31.66 -6.59
CA ARG A 304 9.53 -31.00 -7.85
C ARG A 304 8.77 -31.95 -8.76
N GLU A 305 8.95 -33.24 -8.56
CA GLU A 305 8.46 -34.37 -9.34
C GLU A 305 7.11 -34.88 -8.80
N GLY A 306 6.73 -34.46 -7.59
CA GLY A 306 5.45 -34.74 -6.93
C GLY A 306 5.52 -35.79 -5.81
N ASN A 307 6.69 -36.34 -5.51
CA ASN A 307 6.85 -37.40 -4.52
C ASN A 307 7.05 -36.83 -3.10
N PRO A 308 6.61 -37.54 -2.03
CA PRO A 308 6.90 -37.14 -0.66
C PRO A 308 8.39 -37.11 -0.36
N VAL A 309 8.90 -35.96 0.09
CA VAL A 309 10.26 -35.82 0.62
C VAL A 309 10.37 -36.63 1.91
N MET A 310 11.14 -37.69 1.91
CA MET A 310 11.34 -38.54 3.10
C MET A 310 12.34 -37.93 4.08
N ILE A 311 12.17 -38.22 5.38
CA ILE A 311 13.12 -37.93 6.46
C ILE A 311 13.41 -39.23 7.21
N GLY A 312 14.67 -39.42 7.61
CA GLY A 312 15.14 -40.62 8.31
C GLY A 312 15.74 -41.64 7.35
N GLU A 313 16.36 -42.68 7.93
CA GLU A 313 17.10 -43.69 7.19
C GLU A 313 16.48 -45.09 7.39
N GLY A 314 16.56 -45.91 6.34
CA GLY A 314 16.08 -47.30 6.35
C GLY A 314 14.63 -47.43 6.83
N LYS A 315 14.40 -48.32 7.81
CA LYS A 315 13.06 -48.63 8.36
C LYS A 315 12.40 -47.49 9.14
N LYS A 316 13.08 -46.35 9.34
CA LYS A 316 12.54 -45.15 10.01
C LYS A 316 12.25 -44.00 9.05
N ALA A 317 12.29 -44.24 7.73
CA ALA A 317 11.95 -43.23 6.74
C ALA A 317 10.45 -42.88 6.80
N GLU A 318 10.12 -41.64 7.18
CA GLU A 318 8.76 -41.10 7.19
C GLU A 318 8.63 -39.90 6.24
N PRO A 319 7.44 -39.66 5.63
CA PRO A 319 7.25 -38.50 4.77
C PRO A 319 7.28 -37.21 5.60
N LYS A 320 8.13 -36.27 5.21
CA LYS A 320 8.23 -34.93 5.81
C LYS A 320 6.87 -34.24 5.77
N THR A 321 6.24 -34.02 6.92
CA THR A 321 4.95 -33.30 6.97
C THR A 321 5.11 -31.81 7.25
N ARG A 322 4.33 -30.99 6.54
CA ARG A 322 4.05 -29.59 6.91
C ARG A 322 2.64 -29.48 7.50
N ILE A 323 2.43 -28.52 8.39
CA ILE A 323 1.07 -28.14 8.82
C ILE A 323 0.50 -27.21 7.75
N SER A 324 -0.58 -27.62 7.08
CA SER A 324 -1.36 -26.76 6.19
C SER A 324 -2.58 -26.20 6.90
N VAL A 325 -2.84 -24.92 6.64
CA VAL A 325 -3.99 -24.13 7.14
C VAL A 325 -4.91 -23.72 5.99
N GLU A 326 -4.76 -24.40 4.86
CA GLU A 326 -5.60 -24.30 3.67
C GLU A 326 -6.74 -25.30 3.83
N ASP A 327 -7.98 -24.85 3.61
CA ASP A 327 -9.11 -25.75 3.42
C ASP A 327 -9.15 -26.31 1.98
N ASP A 328 -10.20 -27.06 1.66
CA ASP A 328 -10.29 -27.79 0.39
C ASP A 328 -10.63 -26.87 -0.80
N GLU A 329 -11.06 -25.64 -0.52
CA GLU A 329 -11.17 -24.55 -1.50
C GLU A 329 -9.88 -23.71 -1.61
N GLY A 330 -8.81 -24.09 -0.90
CA GLY A 330 -7.52 -23.38 -0.87
C GLY A 330 -7.55 -22.06 -0.07
N ARG A 331 -8.56 -21.83 0.77
CA ARG A 331 -8.69 -20.64 1.62
C ARG A 331 -7.91 -20.83 2.92
N VAL A 332 -7.21 -19.78 3.34
CA VAL A 332 -6.19 -19.80 4.39
C VAL A 332 -6.72 -19.27 5.72
N ILE A 333 -6.47 -20.00 6.81
CA ILE A 333 -6.59 -19.50 8.18
C ILE A 333 -5.22 -19.08 8.73
N ASP A 334 -5.09 -17.80 9.10
CA ASP A 334 -3.95 -17.30 9.87
C ASP A 334 -4.43 -16.50 11.10
N LEU A 335 -3.53 -15.89 11.87
CA LEU A 335 -3.93 -15.08 13.04
C LEU A 335 -4.85 -13.90 12.65
N HIS A 336 -4.78 -13.41 11.40
CA HIS A 336 -5.67 -12.35 10.91
C HIS A 336 -7.05 -12.88 10.48
N ALA A 337 -7.18 -14.19 10.27
CA ALA A 337 -8.47 -14.83 10.05
C ALA A 337 -9.40 -14.69 11.27
N LEU A 338 -8.90 -14.73 12.51
CA LEU A 338 -9.70 -14.46 13.72
C LEU A 338 -10.37 -13.08 13.69
N ARG A 339 -9.62 -12.06 13.27
CA ARG A 339 -10.14 -10.72 13.07
C ARG A 339 -11.07 -10.62 11.86
N THR A 340 -10.89 -11.48 10.86
CA THR A 340 -11.83 -11.64 9.74
C THR A 340 -13.15 -12.26 10.24
N THR A 341 -13.09 -13.24 11.13
CA THR A 341 -14.23 -13.84 11.82
C THR A 341 -15.04 -12.78 12.56
N LEU A 342 -14.40 -11.89 13.35
CA LEU A 342 -15.10 -10.76 13.98
C LEU A 342 -15.86 -9.91 12.97
N GLY A 343 -15.20 -9.54 11.86
CA GLY A 343 -15.83 -8.72 10.82
C GLY A 343 -17.04 -9.39 10.18
N THR A 344 -16.97 -10.71 9.94
CA THR A 344 -18.07 -11.50 9.42
C THR A 344 -19.18 -11.70 10.45
N GLN A 345 -18.86 -11.95 11.72
CA GLN A 345 -19.85 -12.07 12.81
C GLN A 345 -20.60 -10.75 13.03
N LEU A 346 -19.91 -9.60 13.00
CA LEU A 346 -20.56 -8.27 13.04
C LEU A 346 -21.49 -8.05 11.85
N ALA A 347 -21.08 -8.45 10.64
CA ALA A 347 -21.94 -8.36 9.46
C ALA A 347 -23.19 -9.25 9.56
N ARG A 348 -23.03 -10.50 10.04
CA ARG A 348 -24.13 -11.45 10.29
C ARG A 348 -25.11 -10.99 11.37
N ALA A 349 -24.59 -10.34 12.41
CA ALA A 349 -25.38 -9.71 13.46
C ALA A 349 -26.14 -8.44 13.00
N GLY A 350 -26.02 -8.04 11.73
CA GLY A 350 -26.69 -6.84 11.19
C GLY A 350 -26.10 -5.52 11.66
N VAL A 351 -24.91 -5.53 12.29
CA VAL A 351 -24.22 -4.31 12.72
C VAL A 351 -23.90 -3.46 11.50
N THR A 352 -24.10 -2.13 11.58
CA THR A 352 -23.84 -1.25 10.45
C THR A 352 -22.35 -1.19 10.11
N PRO A 353 -21.96 -1.10 8.82
CA PRO A 353 -20.55 -1.02 8.41
C PRO A 353 -19.75 0.11 9.09
N GLN A 354 -20.40 1.21 9.48
CA GLN A 354 -19.78 2.33 10.21
C GLN A 354 -19.41 1.94 11.64
N ILE A 355 -20.31 1.25 12.36
CA ILE A 355 -20.03 0.73 13.71
C ILE A 355 -18.95 -0.35 13.63
N ALA A 356 -19.08 -1.28 12.68
CA ALA A 356 -18.05 -2.30 12.44
C ALA A 356 -16.68 -1.68 12.07
N GLN A 357 -16.63 -0.60 11.28
CA GLN A 357 -15.39 0.12 10.98
C GLN A 357 -14.74 0.69 12.25
N ARG A 358 -15.56 1.24 13.17
CA ARG A 358 -15.08 1.79 14.46
C ARG A 358 -14.56 0.70 15.39
N LEU A 359 -15.34 -0.37 15.61
CA LEU A 359 -14.95 -1.54 16.41
C LEU A 359 -13.66 -2.20 15.86
N MET A 360 -13.62 -2.44 14.55
CA MET A 360 -12.45 -3.02 13.91
C MET A 360 -11.28 -2.04 13.84
N ARG A 361 -11.48 -0.72 13.96
CA ARG A 361 -10.42 0.30 13.76
C ARG A 361 -9.81 0.18 12.36
N HIS A 362 -10.65 0.28 11.33
CA HIS A 362 -10.24 0.40 9.93
C HIS A 362 -10.17 1.88 9.52
N SER A 363 -9.02 2.31 8.99
CA SER A 363 -8.84 3.67 8.46
C SER A 363 -9.56 3.93 7.14
N ASP A 364 -9.80 2.87 6.35
CA ASP A 364 -10.52 2.91 5.09
C ASP A 364 -11.75 2.00 5.18
N TYR A 365 -12.93 2.60 4.95
CA TYR A 365 -14.24 1.94 4.92
C TYR A 365 -14.27 0.72 3.97
N ARG A 366 -13.58 0.78 2.83
CA ARG A 366 -13.47 -0.32 1.86
C ARG A 366 -12.81 -1.57 2.45
N THR A 367 -12.08 -1.44 3.57
CA THR A 367 -11.54 -2.60 4.28
C THR A 367 -12.63 -3.31 5.08
N THR A 368 -13.56 -2.56 5.70
CA THR A 368 -14.71 -3.13 6.42
C THR A 368 -15.71 -3.78 5.48
N LEU A 369 -16.03 -3.12 4.35
CA LEU A 369 -17.05 -3.61 3.42
C LEU A 369 -16.76 -5.02 2.87
N LYS A 370 -15.48 -5.41 2.80
CA LYS A 370 -15.04 -6.77 2.41
C LYS A 370 -15.61 -7.89 3.27
N HIS A 371 -16.03 -7.62 4.51
CA HIS A 371 -16.65 -8.62 5.38
C HIS A 371 -18.15 -8.81 5.07
N TYR A 372 -18.81 -7.77 4.55
CA TYR A 372 -20.22 -7.81 4.15
C TYR A 372 -20.41 -8.42 2.75
N THR A 373 -19.40 -8.31 1.87
CA THR A 373 -19.39 -8.96 0.56
C THR A 373 -19.05 -10.46 0.60
N VAL A 374 -18.87 -11.05 1.79
CA VAL A 374 -18.55 -12.47 2.00
C VAL A 374 -19.72 -13.23 2.66
N LEU A 375 -20.88 -12.57 2.83
CA LEU A 375 -22.11 -13.21 3.25
C LEU A 375 -22.53 -14.25 2.20
N GLY A 376 -22.74 -15.49 2.65
CA GLY A 376 -23.05 -16.63 1.79
C GLY A 376 -24.55 -16.74 1.45
N LEU A 377 -24.90 -17.77 0.67
CA LEU A 377 -26.31 -18.03 0.29
C LEU A 377 -27.23 -18.23 1.52
N THR A 378 -26.71 -18.81 2.60
CA THR A 378 -27.44 -18.95 3.88
C THR A 378 -27.68 -17.61 4.56
N ASP A 379 -26.67 -16.72 4.55
CA ASP A 379 -26.76 -15.37 5.12
C ASP A 379 -27.76 -14.50 4.32
N THR A 380 -27.78 -14.61 2.99
CA THR A 380 -28.74 -13.88 2.14
C THR A 380 -30.15 -14.47 2.18
N ALA A 381 -30.31 -15.79 2.23
CA ALA A 381 -31.62 -16.43 2.42
C ALA A 381 -32.25 -16.02 3.77
N GLY A 382 -31.46 -15.98 4.85
CA GLY A 382 -31.90 -15.49 6.16
C GLY A 382 -32.24 -13.99 6.18
N ALA A 383 -31.72 -13.19 5.25
CA ALA A 383 -32.12 -11.80 5.05
C ALA A 383 -33.43 -11.68 4.26
N ILE A 384 -33.62 -12.49 3.20
CA ILE A 384 -34.87 -12.56 2.42
C ILE A 384 -36.03 -13.02 3.30
N ALA A 385 -35.83 -14.02 4.17
CA ALA A 385 -36.84 -14.52 5.09
C ALA A 385 -37.31 -13.50 6.15
N LYS A 386 -36.59 -12.38 6.33
CA LYS A 386 -36.97 -11.26 7.20
C LYS A 386 -37.79 -10.19 6.49
N LEU A 387 -37.94 -10.27 5.16
CA LEU A 387 -38.79 -9.35 4.41
C LEU A 387 -40.27 -9.68 4.66
N PRO A 388 -41.16 -8.69 4.81
CA PRO A 388 -42.58 -8.94 4.93
C PRO A 388 -43.11 -9.58 3.63
N GLY A 389 -43.96 -10.59 3.78
CA GLY A 389 -44.64 -11.21 2.64
C GLY A 389 -45.58 -10.19 1.97
N ILE A 390 -45.48 -10.05 0.65
CA ILE A 390 -46.41 -9.24 -0.14
C ILE A 390 -47.73 -10.00 -0.20
N ARG A 391 -48.72 -9.56 0.58
CA ARG A 391 -50.11 -10.00 0.43
C ARG A 391 -50.81 -9.02 -0.52
N PRO A 392 -51.60 -9.49 -1.51
CA PRO A 392 -52.62 -8.62 -2.07
C PRO A 392 -53.53 -8.16 -0.93
N THR A 393 -53.94 -6.90 -0.95
CA THR A 393 -54.94 -6.42 0.00
C THR A 393 -56.25 -7.06 -0.39
N ASP A 394 -56.75 -7.99 0.41
CA ASP A 394 -58.12 -8.49 0.26
C ASP A 394 -59.04 -7.28 0.34
N SER A 395 -59.76 -6.98 -0.74
CA SER A 395 -60.73 -5.90 -0.73
C SER A 395 -61.89 -6.33 0.16
N GLU A 396 -61.87 -5.90 1.42
CA GLU A 396 -63.02 -6.06 2.31
C GLU A 396 -64.24 -5.47 1.62
N SER A 397 -65.15 -6.36 1.22
CA SER A 397 -66.40 -5.99 0.58
C SER A 397 -67.27 -5.29 1.62
N LEU A 398 -67.24 -3.96 1.59
CA LEU A 398 -68.15 -3.10 2.34
C LEU A 398 -69.59 -3.50 2.00
N ALA A 399 -70.22 -4.23 2.91
CA ALA A 399 -71.61 -4.63 2.79
C ALA A 399 -72.51 -3.39 2.88
N ALA A 400 -73.15 -3.05 1.76
CA ALA A 400 -74.21 -2.06 1.71
C ALA A 400 -75.56 -2.76 1.50
N THR A 401 -76.43 -2.57 2.49
CA THR A 401 -77.87 -2.89 2.54
C THR A 401 -78.59 -2.81 1.19
N GLY A 402 -79.35 -3.85 0.85
CA GLY A 402 -80.00 -3.97 -0.47
C GLY A 402 -81.46 -3.50 -0.55
N THR A 403 -82.03 -3.65 -1.75
CA THR A 403 -83.47 -3.76 -2.04
C THR A 403 -83.66 -4.52 -3.36
N THR A 404 -84.84 -5.10 -3.57
CA THR A 404 -85.19 -5.99 -4.69
C THR A 404 -85.36 -5.26 -6.03
N ASP A 405 -84.99 -5.88 -7.16
CA ASP A 405 -85.94 -6.58 -8.05
C ASP A 405 -85.36 -6.95 -9.44
N SER A 406 -85.97 -7.96 -10.07
CA SER A 406 -85.90 -8.33 -11.50
C SER A 406 -84.61 -8.94 -12.08
N ALA A 407 -84.76 -10.13 -12.65
CA ALA A 407 -83.80 -10.84 -13.52
C ALA A 407 -84.34 -10.89 -14.97
N PRO A 408 -83.69 -11.55 -15.95
CA PRO A 408 -82.27 -11.92 -16.13
C PRO A 408 -81.70 -11.31 -17.45
N VAL A 409 -80.56 -11.83 -17.94
CA VAL A 409 -80.15 -12.04 -19.36
C VAL A 409 -78.65 -11.76 -19.59
N ASP A 410 -77.94 -12.84 -19.92
CA ASP A 410 -76.76 -12.89 -20.80
C ASP A 410 -77.27 -13.64 -22.06
N PRO A 411 -76.85 -13.38 -23.33
CA PRO A 411 -75.46 -13.08 -23.68
C PRO A 411 -75.20 -12.09 -24.85
N GLN A 412 -73.90 -11.86 -25.11
CA GLN A 412 -73.28 -11.45 -26.39
C GLN A 412 -73.59 -10.05 -26.98
N LEU A 413 -72.52 -9.22 -27.09
CA LEU A 413 -71.94 -8.66 -28.32
C LEU A 413 -71.27 -7.28 -28.08
N PHE A 414 -69.94 -7.20 -28.21
CA PHE A 414 -69.30 -6.62 -29.41
C PHE A 414 -67.76 -6.68 -29.34
N CYS A 415 -67.13 -7.18 -30.41
CA CYS A 415 -65.70 -6.99 -30.69
C CYS A 415 -65.54 -6.10 -31.94
N GLN A 416 -64.84 -4.97 -31.81
CA GLN A 416 -64.26 -4.15 -32.90
C GLN A 416 -63.11 -3.30 -32.31
N GLN A 417 -62.06 -2.79 -32.99
CA GLN A 417 -61.35 -3.03 -34.28
C GLN A 417 -60.06 -2.16 -34.27
N LEU A 418 -58.95 -2.38 -35.02
CA LEU A 418 -58.36 -3.58 -35.65
C LEU A 418 -56.89 -3.26 -36.09
N GLY A 419 -55.93 -4.18 -35.90
CA GLY A 419 -54.64 -4.18 -36.62
C GLY A 419 -53.43 -3.53 -35.92
N ARG A 420 -52.17 -3.84 -36.29
CA ARG A 420 -51.68 -4.67 -37.43
C ARG A 420 -50.36 -5.39 -37.10
N GLU A 421 -49.99 -6.35 -37.95
CA GLU A 421 -49.05 -7.43 -37.68
C GLU A 421 -47.58 -7.18 -38.07
N THR A 422 -46.73 -8.07 -37.56
CA THR A 422 -45.39 -8.54 -37.99
C THR A 422 -44.72 -8.02 -39.28
N GLY A 423 -43.39 -7.85 -39.23
CA GLY A 423 -42.50 -7.82 -40.40
C GLY A 423 -41.05 -8.24 -40.07
N LYS A 424 -40.43 -9.08 -40.90
CA LYS A 424 -39.10 -9.73 -40.69
C LYS A 424 -38.02 -9.21 -41.67
N ASN A 425 -36.73 -9.46 -41.33
CA ASN A 425 -35.55 -9.59 -42.25
C ASN A 425 -34.97 -8.28 -42.88
N SER A 426 -33.68 -8.15 -43.27
CA SER A 426 -32.43 -8.95 -43.11
C SER A 426 -31.19 -8.23 -43.73
N ALA A 427 -29.95 -8.57 -43.30
CA ALA A 427 -28.65 -8.48 -44.04
C ALA A 427 -28.11 -7.08 -44.49
N ALA A 428 -26.81 -6.83 -44.76
CA ALA A 428 -25.52 -7.42 -44.36
C ALA A 428 -24.30 -6.49 -44.72
N GLN A 429 -23.16 -6.67 -44.03
CA GLN A 429 -21.74 -6.48 -44.47
C GLN A 429 -21.29 -5.38 -45.49
N ARG A 430 -20.33 -4.50 -45.11
CA ARG A 430 -18.87 -4.43 -45.56
C ARG A 430 -18.21 -3.03 -45.47
N GLY A 431 -16.91 -3.00 -45.09
CA GLY A 431 -15.92 -1.92 -45.38
C GLY A 431 -16.10 -0.58 -44.66
N GLY A 432 -15.10 0.30 -44.50
CA GLY A 432 -13.65 0.22 -44.79
C GLY A 432 -13.02 1.63 -44.89
N SER A 433 -11.76 1.80 -44.47
CA SER A 433 -10.87 2.99 -44.63
C SER A 433 -11.09 4.30 -43.84
N THR A 434 -10.17 4.51 -42.87
CA THR A 434 -9.18 5.61 -42.73
C THR A 434 -9.49 7.12 -42.89
N ILE A 435 -8.69 7.91 -42.16
CA ILE A 435 -8.51 9.39 -42.19
C ILE A 435 -9.67 10.19 -41.57
N GLY A 436 -9.48 11.18 -40.68
CA GLY A 436 -8.27 11.63 -40.00
C GLY A 436 -8.42 13.08 -39.49
N THR A 437 -7.84 13.41 -38.32
CA THR A 437 -7.60 14.77 -37.80
C THR A 437 -8.80 15.71 -37.57
N ILE A 438 -9.01 16.14 -36.31
CA ILE A 438 -8.92 17.54 -35.83
C ILE A 438 -9.27 17.62 -34.34
N ARG A 439 -8.53 18.44 -33.59
CA ARG A 439 -8.83 18.91 -32.22
C ARG A 439 -9.19 20.39 -32.31
N PRO A 440 -10.17 20.88 -31.54
CA PRO A 440 -9.85 21.69 -30.35
C PRO A 440 -10.52 21.07 -29.09
N ALA A 441 -9.99 21.12 -27.86
CA ALA A 441 -9.46 22.22 -27.03
C ALA A 441 -10.55 23.00 -26.27
N ASN A 442 -10.49 22.88 -24.93
CA ASN A 442 -11.16 23.66 -23.87
C ASN A 442 -12.70 23.81 -23.88
N GLU A 443 -13.33 23.40 -22.77
CA GLU A 443 -13.86 24.40 -21.81
C GLU A 443 -14.02 23.80 -20.40
N LYS A 444 -13.90 24.66 -19.37
CA LYS A 444 -14.16 24.34 -17.95
C LYS A 444 -15.43 25.07 -17.51
N PRO A 445 -16.32 24.45 -16.74
CA PRO A 445 -17.25 25.19 -15.89
C PRO A 445 -16.55 25.63 -14.58
N LEU A 446 -16.65 26.91 -14.26
CA LEU A 446 -16.24 27.48 -12.97
C LEU A 446 -17.45 27.56 -12.02
N HIS A 447 -17.16 27.39 -10.72
CA HIS A 447 -17.88 27.87 -9.53
C HIS A 447 -19.39 28.17 -9.56
N SER A 448 -20.08 27.58 -8.57
CA SER A 448 -21.04 28.31 -7.73
C SER A 448 -20.50 28.43 -6.30
N GLN A 449 -20.49 29.65 -5.76
CA GLN A 449 -20.38 29.93 -4.31
C GLN A 449 -21.72 29.54 -3.64
N GLY A 450 -21.90 29.44 -2.32
CA GLY A 450 -21.05 29.70 -1.16
C GLY A 450 -21.97 30.20 -0.02
N PHE A 451 -21.76 29.74 1.21
CA PHE A 451 -22.46 30.26 2.40
C PHE A 451 -21.44 30.54 3.50
N SER A 452 -21.46 31.76 4.03
CA SER A 452 -20.52 32.25 5.04
C SER A 452 -21.27 32.82 6.23
N ARG A 453 -20.76 32.57 7.44
CA ARG A 453 -21.03 33.35 8.66
C ARG A 453 -19.81 33.32 9.58
N ASP A 454 -18.92 34.26 9.32
CA ASP A 454 -18.33 35.22 10.26
C ASP A 454 -18.21 34.88 11.77
N SER A 455 -17.02 35.06 12.34
CA SER A 455 -16.78 36.08 13.39
C SER A 455 -15.30 36.17 13.82
N SER A 456 -14.91 37.36 14.26
CA SER A 456 -13.53 37.85 14.42
C SER A 456 -12.96 37.85 15.84
N LYS A 457 -11.61 37.82 15.95
CA LYS A 457 -10.71 38.64 16.82
C LYS A 457 -9.29 38.08 16.69
N ASP A 458 -8.35 38.71 16.00
CA ASP A 458 -7.66 39.99 16.27
C ASP A 458 -6.76 40.01 17.52
N SER A 459 -5.44 39.97 17.31
CA SER A 459 -4.51 41.02 17.76
C SER A 459 -3.07 40.66 17.35
N SER A 460 -2.28 41.68 17.02
CA SER A 460 -0.87 41.56 16.67
C SER A 460 0.00 42.33 17.66
N LYS A 461 1.25 41.88 17.88
CA LYS A 461 2.41 42.75 18.15
C LYS A 461 3.75 41.99 18.13
N ARG A 462 4.72 42.58 17.42
CA ARG A 462 6.19 42.41 17.53
C ARG A 462 6.70 43.15 18.80
N ALA A 463 7.96 43.07 19.26
CA ALA A 463 9.03 42.06 19.23
C ALA A 463 10.26 42.65 19.97
N THR A 464 10.93 41.87 20.82
CA THR A 464 12.30 42.03 21.41
C THR A 464 12.46 40.81 22.36
N GLY A 465 13.57 40.08 22.52
CA GLY A 465 14.99 40.41 22.37
C GLY A 465 15.66 40.29 23.76
N ILE A 466 16.61 39.35 23.93
CA ILE A 466 17.70 39.25 24.96
C ILE A 466 18.16 37.77 25.12
N GLU A 467 19.47 37.66 25.33
CA GLU A 467 20.47 36.59 25.32
C GLU A 467 20.31 35.29 26.17
N PRO A 468 21.22 34.30 26.01
CA PRO A 468 21.10 32.97 26.63
C PRO A 468 21.74 32.86 28.02
N ALA A 469 21.19 32.00 28.87
CA ALA A 469 21.77 31.67 30.17
C ALA A 469 22.78 30.51 30.10
N THR A 470 24.06 30.81 30.30
CA THR A 470 25.06 29.84 30.81
C THR A 470 24.82 29.58 32.29
N PHE A 471 24.92 28.32 32.73
CA PHE A 471 25.23 28.00 34.12
C PHE A 471 26.17 26.79 34.20
N SER A 472 26.99 26.77 35.25
CA SER A 472 28.24 26.02 35.34
C SER A 472 28.15 24.70 36.12
N LEU A 473 29.22 23.91 36.00
CA LEU A 473 29.59 22.83 36.92
C LEU A 473 29.68 23.31 38.37
N GLY A 474 29.41 22.43 39.33
CA GLY A 474 29.73 22.63 40.75
C GLY A 474 29.10 21.57 41.67
N SER A 475 29.97 20.73 42.27
CA SER A 475 29.69 19.68 43.27
C SER A 475 28.97 18.42 42.81
#